data_AF-A0A5C7WJF2-F1
#
_entry.id   AF-A0A5C7WJF2-F1
#
_cell.length_a   1.000
_cell.length_b   1.000
_cell.length_c   1.000
_cell.angle_alpha   90.00
_cell.angle_beta   90.00
_cell.angle_gamma   90.00
#
_symmetry.space_group_name_H-M   'P 1'
#
loop_
_entity.id
_entity.type
_entity.pdbx_description
1 polymer ?
#
loop_
_entity_poly.entity_id
_entity_poly.type
_entity_poly.pdbx_seq_one_letter_code
_entity_poly.pdbx_strand_id
1 'polypeptide(L)'
;MLTGLAACRSPQSIKPQALVANIVEQDQSLRARQTQQRNETDDFLSEHAAVMLALHQNPAFQAQLTELDIAQADLQLANQISNPSVFYAFGVVNKPYRYAIEFPLEALLLRPLRLKQMQAQSQQTQLQLMQTGFALVRDTRAAYAQAVVSQEKVNRLEEALRVNKTITRLAKTREHLGDSSAQDSLIAENELLLVERDLQSAKIEAGIAHTQLMHMLNHVDDKRQLSLSDALLPSCSAEDISQLKSASIASRADVLAADAAIEAVREKRRLNGLNWLAPAAIADATSGQTNGHVLAPAIRFNLPIFNQNQAQVERVDAELVKALHEAEATKLKASLDIQVSHLKYQRDCQEWQQLQAALLPNSVKVIHDAETAYQNGEIAYLGVLESSRKYLNLRLRETQLKADMILSWSDLMRSTSIPQNLTTNHH
;
A
#
# COMPACT_ATOMS: atom_id res chain seq x y z
N MET A 1 -11.65 -32.52 41.76
CA MET A 1 -11.69 -31.06 41.51
C MET A 1 -11.17 -30.78 40.11
N LEU A 2 -11.98 -31.06 39.10
CA LEU A 2 -11.68 -30.91 37.67
C LEU A 2 -12.90 -30.25 37.02
N THR A 3 -13.07 -28.96 37.23
CA THR A 3 -14.12 -28.16 36.59
C THR A 3 -13.57 -26.74 36.41
N GLY A 4 -13.08 -26.47 35.21
CA GLY A 4 -12.48 -25.17 34.88
C GLY A 4 -11.90 -25.11 33.47
N LEU A 5 -12.46 -25.84 32.50
CA LEU A 5 -12.21 -25.56 31.09
C LEU A 5 -13.17 -24.43 30.70
N ALA A 6 -12.76 -23.20 30.98
CA ALA A 6 -13.36 -22.04 30.33
C ALA A 6 -13.27 -22.28 28.82
N ALA A 7 -14.42 -22.28 28.15
CA ALA A 7 -14.48 -22.32 26.70
C ALA A 7 -13.74 -21.08 26.17
N CYS A 8 -12.46 -21.24 25.83
CA CYS A 8 -11.71 -20.25 25.10
C CYS A 8 -12.41 -20.07 23.75
N ARG A 9 -13.18 -18.99 23.63
CA ARG A 9 -13.67 -18.48 22.35
C ARG A 9 -12.45 -18.38 21.44
N SER A 10 -12.44 -19.14 20.36
CA SER A 10 -11.36 -19.09 19.38
C SER A 10 -11.16 -17.63 18.97
N PRO A 11 -9.93 -17.07 19.03
CA PRO A 11 -9.69 -15.71 18.57
C PRO A 11 -10.23 -15.56 17.15
N GLN A 12 -11.01 -14.50 16.90
CA GLN A 12 -11.57 -14.24 15.57
C GLN A 12 -10.42 -13.93 14.62
N SER A 13 -10.03 -14.92 13.81
CA SER A 13 -9.08 -14.73 12.71
C SER A 13 -9.79 -13.98 11.58
N ILE A 14 -9.24 -12.83 11.19
CA ILE A 14 -9.78 -12.07 10.07
C ILE A 14 -9.29 -12.74 8.79
N LYS A 15 -10.24 -13.24 7.99
CA LYS A 15 -9.95 -13.87 6.70
C LYS A 15 -9.40 -12.81 5.73
N PRO A 16 -8.54 -13.18 4.76
CA PRO A 16 -8.03 -12.25 3.75
C PRO A 16 -9.12 -11.42 3.06
N GLN A 17 -10.25 -12.03 2.70
CA GLN A 17 -11.40 -11.35 2.09
C GLN A 17 -12.01 -10.27 2.99
N ALA A 18 -12.07 -10.52 4.31
CA ALA A 18 -12.60 -9.55 5.27
C ALA A 18 -11.63 -8.37 5.45
N LEU A 19 -10.31 -8.61 5.40
CA LEU A 19 -9.33 -7.53 5.41
C LEU A 19 -9.47 -6.63 4.18
N VAL A 20 -9.60 -7.23 2.98
CA VAL A 20 -9.83 -6.47 1.73
C VAL A 20 -11.13 -5.67 1.82
N ALA A 21 -12.22 -6.27 2.32
CA ALA A 21 -13.49 -5.56 2.51
C ALA A 21 -13.34 -4.34 3.44
N ASN A 22 -12.61 -4.47 4.55
CA ASN A 22 -12.35 -3.35 5.47
C ASN A 22 -11.56 -2.22 4.80
N ILE A 23 -10.56 -2.56 3.97
CA ILE A 23 -9.78 -1.57 3.20
C ILE A 23 -10.69 -0.84 2.22
N VAL A 24 -11.55 -1.57 1.50
CA VAL A 24 -12.47 -1.02 0.51
C VAL A 24 -13.52 -0.13 1.17
N GLU A 25 -14.12 -0.54 2.28
CA GLU A 25 -15.11 0.23 3.02
C GLU A 25 -14.51 1.57 3.51
N GLN A 26 -13.26 1.54 3.99
CA GLN A 26 -12.58 2.75 4.44
C GLN A 26 -12.23 3.67 3.27
N ASP A 27 -11.74 3.12 2.17
CA ASP A 27 -11.50 3.87 0.94
C ASP A 27 -12.78 4.55 0.42
N GLN A 28 -13.90 3.82 0.44
CA GLN A 28 -15.21 4.35 0.05
C GLN A 28 -15.71 5.44 1.01
N SER A 29 -15.51 5.29 2.32
CA SER A 29 -15.90 6.32 3.31
C SER A 29 -15.16 7.64 3.11
N LEU A 30 -13.88 7.58 2.69
CA LEU A 30 -13.07 8.75 2.35
C LEU A 30 -13.51 9.38 1.02
N ARG A 31 -13.97 8.56 0.06
CA ARG A 31 -14.52 9.01 -1.24
C ARG A 31 -15.95 9.54 -1.19
N ALA A 32 -16.82 9.04 -0.31
CA ALA A 32 -18.26 9.35 -0.26
C ALA A 32 -18.57 10.84 -0.01
N ARG A 33 -17.54 11.67 0.23
CA ARG A 33 -17.63 13.13 0.24
C ARG A 33 -17.62 13.76 -1.17
N GLN A 34 -17.39 13.01 -2.24
CA GLN A 34 -17.34 13.48 -3.63
C GLN A 34 -18.20 12.59 -4.55
N THR A 35 -19.28 13.15 -5.08
CA THR A 35 -20.31 12.40 -5.83
C THR A 35 -20.02 12.29 -7.34
N GLN A 36 -20.56 11.20 -7.93
CA GLN A 36 -20.75 10.84 -9.34
C GLN A 36 -19.57 10.14 -10.06
N GLN A 37 -19.49 8.83 -9.86
CA GLN A 37 -18.76 7.92 -10.76
C GLN A 37 -19.57 7.66 -12.03
N ARG A 38 -18.87 7.60 -13.17
CA ARG A 38 -19.42 7.13 -14.45
C ARG A 38 -19.68 5.62 -14.32
N ASN A 39 -20.87 5.16 -14.73
CA ASN A 39 -21.23 3.75 -14.66
C ASN A 39 -20.23 2.88 -15.44
N GLU A 40 -19.84 1.77 -14.83
CA GLU A 40 -18.95 0.75 -15.39
C GLU A 40 -19.59 0.10 -16.63
N THR A 41 -18.82 -0.05 -17.70
CA THR A 41 -19.18 -0.78 -18.92
C THR A 41 -18.01 -1.65 -19.33
N ASP A 42 -18.23 -2.74 -20.07
CA ASP A 42 -17.14 -3.64 -20.53
C ASP A 42 -16.00 -2.89 -21.24
N ASP A 43 -16.30 -1.74 -21.86
CA ASP A 43 -15.32 -0.91 -22.58
C ASP A 43 -14.55 0.09 -21.70
N PHE A 44 -14.95 0.32 -20.44
CA PHE A 44 -14.42 1.40 -19.61
C PHE A 44 -13.90 0.95 -18.25
N LEU A 45 -12.65 1.28 -17.92
CA LEU A 45 -12.08 1.02 -16.61
C LEU A 45 -12.02 2.32 -15.79
N SER A 46 -12.78 2.39 -14.71
CA SER A 46 -12.75 3.51 -13.74
C SER A 46 -11.59 3.39 -12.75
N GLU A 47 -11.20 4.49 -12.09
CA GLU A 47 -10.20 4.46 -11.01
C GLU A 47 -10.62 3.50 -9.88
N HIS A 48 -11.91 3.49 -9.52
CA HIS A 48 -12.40 2.59 -8.48
C HIS A 48 -12.29 1.13 -8.89
N ALA A 49 -12.72 0.80 -10.12
CA ALA A 49 -12.59 -0.54 -10.65
C ALA A 49 -11.13 -0.98 -10.73
N ALA A 50 -10.21 -0.09 -11.12
CA ALA A 50 -8.77 -0.36 -11.10
C ALA A 50 -8.27 -0.69 -9.68
N VAL A 51 -8.65 0.09 -8.66
CA VAL A 51 -8.31 -0.19 -7.26
C VAL A 51 -8.87 -1.55 -6.81
N MET A 52 -10.12 -1.86 -7.15
CA MET A 52 -10.73 -3.15 -6.81
C MET A 52 -10.01 -4.31 -7.47
N LEU A 53 -9.70 -4.20 -8.77
CA LEU A 53 -8.93 -5.21 -9.49
C LEU A 53 -7.54 -5.38 -8.86
N ALA A 54 -6.83 -4.31 -8.54
CA ALA A 54 -5.53 -4.38 -7.88
C ALA A 54 -5.61 -5.14 -6.54
N LEU A 55 -6.55 -4.76 -5.66
CA LEU A 55 -6.72 -5.41 -4.35
C LEU A 55 -7.08 -6.90 -4.47
N HIS A 56 -7.78 -7.31 -5.54
CA HIS A 56 -8.20 -8.70 -5.73
C HIS A 56 -7.23 -9.55 -6.55
N GLN A 57 -6.43 -8.95 -7.43
CA GLN A 57 -5.70 -9.69 -8.46
C GLN A 57 -4.20 -9.41 -8.49
N ASN A 58 -3.71 -8.37 -7.82
CA ASN A 58 -2.27 -8.07 -7.77
C ASN A 58 -1.50 -9.23 -7.10
N PRO A 59 -0.62 -9.98 -7.80
CA PRO A 59 -0.01 -11.18 -7.25
C PRO A 59 0.92 -10.90 -6.05
N ALA A 60 1.60 -9.75 -6.03
CA ALA A 60 2.47 -9.39 -4.91
C ALA A 60 1.65 -9.16 -3.64
N PHE A 61 0.51 -8.47 -3.76
CA PHE A 61 -0.40 -8.29 -2.62
C PHE A 61 -1.08 -9.59 -2.20
N GLN A 62 -1.49 -10.45 -3.15
CA GLN A 62 -2.03 -11.77 -2.81
C GLN A 62 -1.01 -12.63 -2.05
N ALA A 63 0.27 -12.59 -2.44
CA ALA A 63 1.35 -13.29 -1.73
C ALA A 63 1.60 -12.75 -0.32
N GLN A 64 1.32 -11.47 -0.07
CA GLN A 64 1.38 -10.91 1.28
C GLN A 64 0.13 -11.25 2.08
N LEU A 65 -1.06 -11.25 1.45
CA LEU A 65 -2.31 -11.65 2.11
C LEU A 65 -2.28 -13.08 2.65
N THR A 66 -1.53 -14.00 2.02
CA THR A 66 -1.36 -15.37 2.53
C THR A 66 -0.57 -15.43 3.84
N GLU A 67 0.12 -14.36 4.24
CA GLU A 67 0.72 -14.26 5.59
C GLU A 67 -0.37 -14.32 6.68
N LEU A 68 -1.62 -13.94 6.40
CA LEU A 68 -2.73 -14.15 7.34
C LEU A 68 -3.05 -15.63 7.52
N ASP A 69 -3.05 -16.41 6.44
CA ASP A 69 -3.32 -17.85 6.50
C ASP A 69 -2.19 -18.56 7.24
N ILE A 70 -0.94 -18.12 7.04
CA ILE A 70 0.23 -18.59 7.80
C ILE A 70 0.08 -18.24 9.28
N ALA A 71 -0.25 -16.98 9.62
CA ALA A 71 -0.46 -16.56 11.00
C ALA A 71 -1.61 -17.33 11.67
N GLN A 72 -2.66 -17.66 10.91
CA GLN A 72 -3.76 -18.48 11.39
C GLN A 72 -3.33 -19.94 11.64
N ALA A 73 -2.52 -20.50 10.75
CA ALA A 73 -1.93 -21.83 10.95
C ALA A 73 -1.01 -21.85 12.18
N ASP A 74 -0.19 -20.81 12.39
CA ASP A 74 0.68 -20.66 13.57
C ASP A 74 -0.12 -20.56 14.87
N LEU A 75 -1.25 -19.86 14.85
CA LEU A 75 -2.21 -19.84 15.95
C LEU A 75 -2.78 -21.23 16.27
N GLN A 76 -3.13 -22.00 15.24
CA GLN A 76 -3.60 -23.37 15.41
C GLN A 76 -2.49 -24.28 15.96
N LEU A 77 -1.26 -24.14 15.46
CA LEU A 77 -0.10 -24.88 15.95
C LEU A 77 0.20 -24.56 17.42
N ALA A 78 0.14 -23.28 17.81
CA ALA A 78 0.29 -22.87 19.20
C ALA A 78 -0.83 -23.40 20.11
N ASN A 79 -2.00 -23.70 19.54
CA ASN A 79 -3.13 -24.28 20.26
C ASN A 79 -3.02 -25.81 20.45
N GLN A 80 -2.24 -26.49 19.61
CA GLN A 80 -2.08 -27.93 19.64
C GLN A 80 -1.26 -28.37 20.86
N ILE A 81 -1.64 -29.53 21.40
CA ILE A 81 -0.88 -30.19 22.46
C ILE A 81 0.04 -31.19 21.77
N SER A 82 1.33 -31.17 22.14
CA SER A 82 2.31 -32.11 21.60
C SER A 82 1.89 -33.55 21.87
N ASN A 83 2.01 -34.40 20.85
CA ASN A 83 1.73 -35.83 20.99
C ASN A 83 2.67 -36.48 22.01
N PRO A 84 2.20 -37.50 22.74
CA PRO A 84 3.09 -38.29 23.58
C PRO A 84 4.12 -39.04 22.72
N SER A 85 5.32 -39.23 23.25
CA SER A 85 6.32 -40.09 22.62
C SER A 85 6.20 -41.51 23.18
N VAL A 86 6.33 -42.52 22.32
CA VAL A 86 6.34 -43.92 22.72
C VAL A 86 7.74 -44.47 22.47
N PHE A 87 8.37 -44.93 23.54
CA PHE A 87 9.63 -45.64 23.49
C PHE A 87 9.35 -47.12 23.67
N TYR A 88 9.94 -47.96 22.79
CA TYR A 88 9.89 -49.41 22.91
C TYR A 88 11.28 -49.99 22.70
N ALA A 89 11.77 -50.75 23.68
CA ALA A 89 13.01 -51.48 23.62
C ALA A 89 12.70 -52.98 23.53
N PHE A 90 13.11 -53.61 22.42
CA PHE A 90 13.03 -55.05 22.24
C PHE A 90 13.91 -55.78 23.27
N GLY A 91 13.39 -56.90 23.79
CA GLY A 91 14.15 -57.74 24.70
C GLY A 91 15.26 -58.50 23.97
N VAL A 92 16.39 -58.69 24.64
CA VAL A 92 17.50 -59.54 24.19
C VAL A 92 17.94 -60.44 25.35
N VAL A 93 18.81 -61.43 25.10
CA VAL A 93 19.30 -62.33 26.16
C VAL A 93 19.84 -61.50 27.34
N ASN A 94 19.33 -61.75 28.55
CA ASN A 94 19.62 -61.02 29.78
C ASN A 94 19.15 -59.55 29.85
N LYS A 95 18.30 -59.07 28.93
CA LYS A 95 17.66 -57.76 29.02
C LYS A 95 16.16 -57.85 28.70
N PRO A 96 15.26 -57.58 29.68
CA PRO A 96 13.82 -57.57 29.43
C PRO A 96 13.43 -56.50 28.42
N TYR A 97 12.30 -56.68 27.75
CA TYR A 97 11.73 -55.61 26.93
C TYR A 97 11.12 -54.53 27.83
N ARG A 98 11.16 -53.29 27.34
CA ARG A 98 10.72 -52.10 28.08
C ARG A 98 9.91 -51.21 27.15
N TYR A 99 8.83 -50.63 27.66
CA TYR A 99 8.08 -49.62 26.96
C TYR A 99 7.81 -48.43 27.87
N ALA A 100 7.91 -47.23 27.33
CA ALA A 100 7.61 -46.01 28.06
C ALA A 100 6.77 -45.08 27.20
N ILE A 101 5.81 -44.41 27.83
CA ILE A 101 5.04 -43.33 27.22
C ILE A 101 5.45 -42.05 27.93
N GLU A 102 5.91 -41.07 27.15
CA GLU A 102 6.29 -39.76 27.67
C GLU A 102 5.25 -38.72 27.27
N PHE A 103 4.72 -38.02 28.28
CA PHE A 103 3.78 -36.93 28.14
C PHE A 103 4.50 -35.59 28.36
N PRO A 104 4.60 -34.72 27.33
CA PRO A 104 5.26 -33.42 27.44
C PRO A 104 4.39 -32.44 28.24
N LEU A 105 4.61 -32.36 29.56
CA LEU A 105 3.84 -31.47 30.44
C LEU A 105 4.07 -29.99 30.12
N GLU A 106 5.27 -29.64 29.65
CA GLU A 106 5.59 -28.31 29.14
C GLU A 106 4.56 -27.82 28.11
N ALA A 107 4.16 -28.68 27.19
CA ALA A 107 3.23 -28.32 26.13
C ALA A 107 1.86 -27.92 26.69
N LEU A 108 1.46 -28.42 27.85
CA LEU A 108 0.23 -28.01 28.54
C LEU A 108 0.43 -26.73 29.35
N LEU A 109 1.55 -26.62 30.07
CA LEU A 109 1.85 -25.51 30.96
C LEU A 109 2.13 -24.20 30.20
N LEU A 110 2.86 -24.28 29.08
CA LEU A 110 3.26 -23.12 28.28
C LEU A 110 2.28 -22.77 27.15
N ARG A 111 1.28 -23.63 26.88
CA ARG A 111 0.22 -23.37 25.88
C ARG A 111 -0.42 -21.99 25.99
N PRO A 112 -0.87 -21.50 27.16
CA PRO A 112 -1.49 -20.17 27.23
C PRO A 112 -0.54 -19.04 26.84
N LEU A 113 0.77 -19.15 27.12
CA LEU A 113 1.75 -18.16 26.70
C LEU A 113 2.04 -18.24 25.20
N ARG A 114 2.17 -19.45 24.64
CA ARG A 114 2.33 -19.66 23.18
C ARG A 114 1.15 -19.07 22.40
N LEU A 115 -0.07 -19.29 22.90
CA LEU A 115 -1.29 -18.72 22.32
C LEU A 115 -1.26 -17.19 22.35
N LYS A 116 -0.92 -16.57 23.49
CA LYS A 116 -0.81 -15.10 23.58
C LYS A 116 0.23 -14.52 22.63
N GLN A 117 1.40 -15.16 22.53
CA GLN A 117 2.45 -14.75 21.59
C GLN A 117 1.94 -14.79 20.15
N MET A 118 1.33 -15.90 19.71
CA MET A 118 0.85 -16.03 18.34
C MET A 118 -0.35 -15.12 18.05
N GLN A 119 -1.18 -14.80 19.06
CA GLN A 119 -2.27 -13.82 18.93
C GLN A 119 -1.72 -12.42 18.67
N ALA A 120 -0.74 -11.99 19.45
CA ALA A 120 -0.10 -10.69 19.26
C ALA A 120 0.64 -10.63 17.90
N GLN A 121 1.29 -11.72 17.48
CA GLN A 121 1.94 -11.83 16.17
C GLN A 121 0.91 -11.73 15.02
N SER A 122 -0.22 -12.43 15.14
CA SER A 122 -1.29 -12.39 14.13
C SER A 122 -1.90 -11.00 14.00
N GLN A 123 -2.11 -10.30 15.13
CA GLN A 123 -2.59 -8.92 15.13
C GLN A 123 -1.59 -7.97 14.45
N GLN A 124 -0.30 -8.13 14.73
CA GLN A 124 0.76 -7.38 14.04
C GLN A 124 0.69 -7.60 12.53
N THR A 125 0.69 -8.86 12.06
CA THR A 125 0.61 -9.20 10.63
C THR A 125 -0.61 -8.58 9.97
N GLN A 126 -1.75 -8.63 10.64
CA GLN A 126 -2.99 -8.05 10.11
C GLN A 126 -2.89 -6.54 9.89
N LEU A 127 -2.37 -5.80 10.87
CA LEU A 127 -2.21 -4.34 10.76
C LEU A 127 -1.15 -3.95 9.72
N GLN A 128 -0.08 -4.74 9.60
CA GLN A 128 0.92 -4.56 8.54
C GLN A 128 0.30 -4.73 7.15
N LEU A 129 -0.51 -5.78 6.95
CA LEU A 129 -1.17 -6.02 5.67
C LEU A 129 -2.23 -4.97 5.33
N MET A 130 -2.88 -4.41 6.35
CA MET A 130 -3.77 -3.27 6.16
C MET A 130 -3.04 -2.04 5.62
N GLN A 131 -1.88 -1.72 6.20
CA GLN A 131 -1.01 -0.66 5.70
C GLN A 131 -0.56 -0.92 4.25
N THR A 132 -0.15 -2.15 3.95
CA THR A 132 0.21 -2.58 2.59
C THR A 132 -0.96 -2.41 1.62
N GLY A 133 -2.18 -2.76 2.03
CA GLY A 133 -3.38 -2.56 1.24
C GLY A 133 -3.63 -1.09 0.91
N PHE A 134 -3.49 -0.19 1.88
CA PHE A 134 -3.62 1.26 1.62
C PHE A 134 -2.52 1.82 0.72
N ALA A 135 -1.29 1.30 0.84
CA ALA A 135 -0.23 1.63 -0.09
C ALA A 135 -0.59 1.20 -1.52
N LEU A 136 -1.10 -0.02 -1.71
CA LEU A 136 -1.56 -0.50 -3.01
C LEU A 136 -2.69 0.35 -3.59
N VAL A 137 -3.67 0.76 -2.76
CA VAL A 137 -4.74 1.68 -3.17
C VAL A 137 -4.13 2.98 -3.70
N ARG A 138 -3.23 3.61 -2.94
CA ARG A 138 -2.57 4.86 -3.36
C ARG A 138 -1.76 4.67 -4.66
N ASP A 139 -1.00 3.59 -4.76
CA ASP A 139 -0.14 3.31 -5.90
C ASP A 139 -0.97 3.04 -7.16
N THR A 140 -2.10 2.35 -7.02
CA THR A 140 -3.04 2.09 -8.13
C THR A 140 -3.66 3.39 -8.62
N ARG A 141 -4.06 4.30 -7.72
CA ARG A 141 -4.57 5.62 -8.10
C ARG A 141 -3.54 6.44 -8.84
N ALA A 142 -2.30 6.46 -8.36
CA ALA A 142 -1.19 7.16 -8.98
C ALA A 142 -0.94 6.63 -10.40
N ALA A 143 -0.85 5.30 -10.55
CA ALA A 143 -0.66 4.65 -11.84
C ALA A 143 -1.83 4.92 -12.80
N TYR A 144 -3.07 4.88 -12.29
CA TYR A 144 -4.28 5.18 -13.07
C TYR A 144 -4.28 6.62 -13.57
N ALA A 145 -4.06 7.59 -12.69
CA ALA A 145 -3.99 9.00 -13.03
C ALA A 145 -2.89 9.28 -14.04
N GLN A 146 -1.70 8.68 -13.87
CA GLN A 146 -0.59 8.83 -14.81
C GLN A 146 -0.92 8.25 -16.19
N ALA A 147 -1.53 7.06 -16.26
CA ALA A 147 -1.92 6.46 -17.54
C ALA A 147 -2.90 7.34 -18.31
N VAL A 148 -3.90 7.89 -17.61
CA VAL A 148 -4.90 8.78 -18.21
C VAL A 148 -4.28 10.12 -18.64
N VAL A 149 -3.50 10.77 -17.77
CA VAL A 149 -2.91 12.08 -18.05
C VAL A 149 -1.86 12.00 -19.15
N SER A 150 -1.08 10.92 -19.23
CA SER A 150 -0.18 10.67 -20.36
C SER A 150 -0.94 10.55 -21.67
N GLN A 151 -2.13 9.92 -21.68
CA GLN A 151 -2.98 9.85 -22.87
C GLN A 151 -3.61 11.20 -23.21
N GLU A 152 -4.04 12.00 -22.23
CA GLU A 152 -4.53 13.37 -22.48
C GLU A 152 -3.41 14.26 -23.05
N LYS A 153 -2.17 14.11 -22.57
CA LYS A 153 -0.98 14.81 -23.10
C LYS A 153 -0.76 14.50 -24.58
N VAL A 154 -0.92 13.24 -25.01
CA VAL A 154 -0.88 12.87 -26.43
C VAL A 154 -1.94 13.65 -27.22
N ASN A 155 -3.18 13.67 -26.76
CA ASN A 155 -4.28 14.37 -27.44
C ASN A 155 -3.98 15.89 -27.57
N ARG A 156 -3.46 16.52 -26.50
CA ARG A 156 -3.05 17.94 -26.50
C ARG A 156 -1.90 18.22 -27.46
N LEU A 157 -0.91 17.33 -27.56
CA LEU A 157 0.20 17.48 -28.49
C LEU A 157 -0.23 17.24 -29.95
N GLU A 158 -1.24 16.40 -30.19
CA GLU A 158 -1.84 16.27 -31.53
C GLU A 158 -2.59 17.54 -31.95
N GLU A 159 -3.28 18.20 -31.02
CA GLU A 159 -3.86 19.55 -31.23
C GLU A 159 -2.75 20.57 -31.54
N ALA A 160 -1.71 20.62 -30.72
CA ALA A 160 -0.55 21.50 -30.92
C ALA A 160 0.12 21.27 -32.28
N LEU A 161 0.23 20.02 -32.73
CA LEU A 161 0.82 19.67 -34.01
C LEU A 161 -0.02 20.22 -35.18
N ARG A 162 -1.35 20.12 -35.11
CA ARG A 162 -2.25 20.68 -36.14
C ARG A 162 -2.11 22.20 -36.25
N VAL A 163 -2.04 22.88 -35.11
CA VAL A 163 -1.83 24.33 -35.04
C VAL A 163 -0.47 24.69 -35.64
N ASN A 164 0.63 24.06 -35.20
CA ASN A 164 1.97 24.37 -35.69
C ASN A 164 2.15 24.09 -37.19
N LYS A 165 1.56 23.02 -37.74
CA LYS A 165 1.56 22.77 -39.19
C LYS A 165 0.91 23.92 -39.98
N THR A 166 -0.14 24.53 -39.44
CA THR A 166 -0.82 25.68 -40.05
C THR A 166 0.06 26.92 -39.98
N ILE A 167 0.68 27.16 -38.82
CA ILE A 167 1.63 28.26 -38.61
C ILE A 167 2.82 28.15 -39.57
N THR A 168 3.50 27.01 -39.65
CA THR A 168 4.66 26.81 -40.53
C THR A 168 4.29 27.01 -42.00
N ARG A 169 3.09 26.56 -42.42
CA ARG A 169 2.61 26.80 -43.78
C ARG A 169 2.44 28.29 -44.07
N LEU A 170 1.81 29.03 -43.15
CA LEU A 170 1.61 30.47 -43.29
C LEU A 170 2.95 31.23 -43.33
N ALA A 171 3.89 30.88 -42.45
CA ALA A 171 5.22 31.49 -42.40
C ALA A 171 5.98 31.30 -43.72
N LYS A 172 5.98 30.07 -44.27
CA LYS A 172 6.59 29.77 -45.58
C LYS A 172 5.92 30.53 -46.72
N THR A 173 4.59 30.62 -46.74
CA THR A 173 3.87 31.39 -47.77
C THR A 173 4.25 32.87 -47.73
N ARG A 174 4.34 33.48 -46.54
CA ARG A 174 4.71 34.89 -46.40
C ARG A 174 6.16 35.17 -46.77
N GLU A 175 7.08 34.26 -46.44
CA GLU A 175 8.47 34.34 -46.87
C GLU A 175 8.55 34.36 -48.41
N HIS A 176 7.83 33.46 -49.09
CA HIS A 176 7.80 33.42 -50.55
C HIS A 176 7.20 34.68 -51.20
N LEU A 177 6.28 35.35 -50.52
CA LEU A 177 5.69 36.62 -50.98
C LEU A 177 6.57 37.83 -50.63
N GLY A 178 7.65 37.65 -49.87
CA GLY A 178 8.51 38.73 -49.39
C GLY A 178 7.95 39.50 -48.18
N ASP A 179 6.84 39.02 -47.59
CA ASP A 179 6.12 39.65 -46.48
C ASP A 179 6.68 39.27 -45.08
N SER A 180 7.64 38.35 -45.02
CA SER A 180 8.35 37.95 -43.80
C SER A 180 9.77 37.48 -44.09
N SER A 181 10.60 37.41 -43.05
CA SER A 181 12.00 36.97 -43.19
C SER A 181 12.11 35.44 -43.30
N ALA A 182 13.20 34.95 -43.91
CA ALA A 182 13.56 33.53 -43.88
C ALA A 182 13.76 33.00 -42.45
N GLN A 183 14.18 33.89 -41.53
CA GLN A 183 14.33 33.56 -40.12
C GLN A 183 13.00 33.18 -39.46
N ASP A 184 11.90 33.90 -39.78
CA ASP A 184 10.58 33.60 -39.21
C ASP A 184 10.06 32.22 -39.64
N SER A 185 10.31 31.86 -40.91
CA SER A 185 10.00 30.56 -41.48
C SER A 185 10.79 29.43 -40.80
N LEU A 186 12.09 29.62 -40.60
CA LEU A 186 12.95 28.67 -39.88
C LEU A 186 12.54 28.52 -38.40
N ILE A 187 12.13 29.59 -37.72
CA ILE A 187 11.62 29.51 -36.34
C ILE A 187 10.35 28.66 -36.29
N ALA A 188 9.40 28.88 -37.21
CA ALA A 188 8.17 28.11 -37.28
C ALA A 188 8.41 26.64 -37.66
N GLU A 189 9.41 26.36 -38.48
CA GLU A 189 9.81 24.98 -38.82
C GLU A 189 10.46 24.26 -37.63
N ASN A 190 11.34 24.95 -36.89
CA ASN A 190 11.94 24.40 -35.68
C ASN A 190 10.88 24.10 -34.60
N GLU A 191 9.90 24.98 -34.38
CA GLU A 191 8.82 24.73 -33.42
C GLU A 191 7.96 23.52 -33.82
N LEU A 192 7.66 23.36 -35.13
CA LEU A 192 6.98 22.18 -35.64
C LEU A 192 7.77 20.89 -35.34
N LEU A 193 9.08 20.88 -35.60
CA LEU A 193 9.94 19.72 -35.31
C LEU A 193 9.99 19.39 -33.82
N LEU A 194 9.99 20.40 -32.94
CA LEU A 194 9.93 20.20 -31.49
C LEU A 194 8.62 19.56 -31.05
N VAL A 195 7.48 20.03 -31.58
CA VAL A 195 6.17 19.44 -31.27
C VAL A 195 6.03 18.01 -31.81
N GLU A 196 6.60 17.72 -32.98
CA GLU A 196 6.64 16.35 -33.53
C GLU A 196 7.44 15.40 -32.64
N ARG A 197 8.62 15.83 -32.18
CA ARG A 197 9.43 15.09 -31.20
C ARG A 197 8.66 14.86 -29.89
N ASP A 198 8.03 15.90 -29.36
CA ASP A 198 7.31 15.82 -28.08
C ASP A 198 6.11 14.89 -28.16
N LEU A 199 5.40 14.90 -29.29
CA LEU A 199 4.31 13.96 -29.54
C LEU A 199 4.81 12.52 -29.61
N GLN A 200 5.94 12.26 -30.26
CA GLN A 200 6.54 10.92 -30.30
C GLN A 200 6.92 10.44 -28.89
N SER A 201 7.56 11.28 -28.09
CA SER A 201 7.89 10.97 -26.68
C SER A 201 6.63 10.69 -25.87
N ALA A 202 5.61 11.55 -25.96
CA ALA A 202 4.36 11.41 -25.22
C ALA A 202 3.61 10.11 -25.57
N LYS A 203 3.66 9.65 -26.84
CA LYS A 203 3.06 8.37 -27.23
C LYS A 203 3.74 7.19 -26.57
N ILE A 204 5.07 7.21 -26.47
CA ILE A 204 5.84 6.19 -25.76
C ILE A 204 5.55 6.23 -24.26
N GLU A 205 5.58 7.42 -23.66
CA GLU A 205 5.27 7.64 -22.23
C GLU A 205 3.86 7.15 -21.87
N ALA A 206 2.86 7.39 -22.73
CA ALA A 206 1.50 6.88 -22.56
C ALA A 206 1.46 5.34 -22.62
N GLY A 207 2.18 4.73 -23.56
CA GLY A 207 2.30 3.27 -23.63
C GLY A 207 2.95 2.67 -22.38
N ILE A 208 4.00 3.30 -21.85
CA ILE A 208 4.67 2.87 -20.61
C ILE A 208 3.72 2.97 -19.42
N ALA A 209 3.07 4.13 -19.23
CA ALA A 209 2.16 4.35 -18.10
C ALA A 209 0.96 3.40 -18.13
N HIS A 210 0.40 3.15 -19.32
CA HIS A 210 -0.67 2.17 -19.51
C HIS A 210 -0.18 0.76 -19.15
N THR A 211 0.99 0.35 -19.66
CA THR A 211 1.56 -0.98 -19.36
C THR A 211 1.84 -1.15 -17.87
N GLN A 212 2.34 -0.11 -17.18
CA GLN A 212 2.58 -0.14 -15.73
C GLN A 212 1.29 -0.33 -14.93
N LEU A 213 0.21 0.39 -15.29
CA LEU A 213 -1.11 0.19 -14.69
C LEU A 213 -1.59 -1.25 -14.94
N MET A 214 -1.56 -1.70 -16.19
CA MET A 214 -2.01 -3.05 -16.56
C MET A 214 -1.26 -4.16 -15.84
N HIS A 215 0.06 -4.01 -15.67
CA HIS A 215 0.85 -4.91 -14.85
C HIS A 215 0.40 -4.94 -13.38
N MET A 216 0.14 -3.76 -12.79
CA MET A 216 -0.36 -3.66 -11.42
C MET A 216 -1.73 -4.31 -11.23
N LEU A 217 -2.58 -4.25 -12.25
CA LEU A 217 -3.90 -4.88 -12.29
C LEU A 217 -3.87 -6.36 -12.67
N ASN A 218 -2.69 -6.92 -12.99
CA ASN A 218 -2.54 -8.28 -13.51
C ASN A 218 -3.33 -8.53 -14.81
N HIS A 219 -3.35 -7.54 -15.72
CA HIS A 219 -4.15 -7.50 -16.95
C HIS A 219 -3.32 -7.01 -18.15
N VAL A 220 -2.38 -7.83 -18.64
CA VAL A 220 -1.32 -7.40 -19.59
C VAL A 220 -1.83 -6.95 -20.98
N ASP A 221 -3.01 -7.39 -21.43
CA ASP A 221 -3.51 -7.17 -22.80
C ASP A 221 -4.90 -6.51 -22.87
N ASP A 222 -5.26 -5.76 -21.83
CA ASP A 222 -6.57 -5.14 -21.74
C ASP A 222 -6.70 -3.87 -22.59
N LYS A 223 -7.68 -3.85 -23.50
CA LYS A 223 -7.96 -2.72 -24.41
C LYS A 223 -8.99 -1.72 -23.85
N ARG A 224 -9.44 -1.89 -22.61
CA ARG A 224 -10.40 -0.98 -21.99
C ARG A 224 -9.91 0.46 -22.03
N GLN A 225 -10.82 1.36 -22.38
CA GLN A 225 -10.54 2.78 -22.40
C GLN A 225 -10.44 3.31 -20.96
N LEU A 226 -9.46 4.18 -20.75
CA LEU A 226 -9.24 4.89 -19.49
C LEU A 226 -9.72 6.33 -19.65
N SER A 227 -10.36 6.90 -18.63
CA SER A 227 -10.76 8.31 -18.64
C SER A 227 -10.77 8.84 -17.21
N LEU A 228 -10.18 10.03 -17.05
CA LEU A 228 -10.40 10.83 -15.87
C LEU A 228 -11.79 11.45 -16.06
N SER A 229 -12.72 11.10 -15.18
CA SER A 229 -13.87 11.98 -15.00
C SER A 229 -13.37 13.31 -14.41
N ASP A 230 -13.84 14.46 -14.88
CA ASP A 230 -13.55 15.74 -14.21
C ASP A 230 -14.07 15.76 -12.75
N ALA A 231 -15.04 14.89 -12.44
CA ALA A 231 -15.51 14.63 -11.07
C ALA A 231 -14.50 13.88 -10.18
N LEU A 232 -13.37 13.42 -10.74
CA LEU A 232 -12.30 12.73 -10.00
C LEU A 232 -11.34 13.71 -9.33
N LEU A 233 -11.34 14.99 -9.74
CA LEU A 233 -10.47 15.99 -9.14
C LEU A 233 -10.95 16.30 -7.71
N PRO A 234 -10.08 16.17 -6.71
CA PRO A 234 -10.45 16.42 -5.34
C PRO A 234 -10.82 17.91 -5.15
N SER A 235 -11.94 18.16 -4.47
CA SER A 235 -12.37 19.51 -4.10
C SER A 235 -11.32 20.18 -3.23
N CYS A 236 -10.81 21.34 -3.65
CA CYS A 236 -9.85 22.14 -2.88
C CYS A 236 -10.50 22.81 -1.67
N SER A 237 -10.84 22.02 -0.65
CA SER A 237 -11.28 22.50 0.66
C SER A 237 -10.10 22.50 1.63
N ALA A 238 -9.88 23.64 2.30
CA ALA A 238 -8.87 23.75 3.33
C ALA A 238 -9.33 23.02 4.60
N GLU A 239 -8.83 21.80 4.84
CA GLU A 239 -8.96 21.12 6.13
C GLU A 239 -7.87 21.61 7.11
N ASP A 240 -8.18 21.73 8.39
CA ASP A 240 -7.22 22.13 9.42
C ASP A 240 -6.21 21.00 9.70
N ILE A 241 -4.94 21.23 9.37
CA ILE A 241 -3.84 20.28 9.58
C ILE A 241 -3.71 19.83 11.05
N SER A 242 -4.06 20.68 12.02
CA SER A 242 -3.95 20.35 13.44
C SER A 242 -4.98 19.30 13.87
N GLN A 243 -6.20 19.40 13.33
CA GLN A 243 -7.27 18.42 13.51
C GLN A 243 -6.92 17.12 12.76
N LEU A 244 -6.35 17.22 11.56
CA LEU A 244 -5.89 16.05 10.79
C LEU A 244 -4.80 15.27 11.52
N LYS A 245 -3.79 15.95 12.08
CA LYS A 245 -2.70 15.28 12.83
C LYS A 245 -3.19 14.57 14.09
N SER A 246 -3.98 15.26 14.92
CA SER A 246 -4.43 14.72 16.21
C SER A 246 -5.39 13.55 16.04
N ALA A 247 -6.28 13.61 15.05
CA ALA A 247 -7.20 12.51 14.74
C ALA A 247 -6.51 11.32 14.05
N SER A 248 -5.44 11.53 13.28
CA SER A 248 -4.91 10.49 12.38
C SER A 248 -3.74 9.68 12.94
N ILE A 249 -2.79 10.25 13.69
CA ILE A 249 -1.54 9.54 14.02
C ILE A 249 -1.81 8.28 14.87
N ALA A 250 -2.61 8.41 15.92
CA ALA A 250 -2.87 7.31 16.86
C ALA A 250 -3.68 6.17 16.24
N SER A 251 -4.39 6.45 15.16
CA SER A 251 -5.25 5.50 14.48
C SER A 251 -4.65 4.97 13.18
N ARG A 252 -3.44 5.36 12.77
CA ARG A 252 -2.87 4.85 11.52
C ARG A 252 -2.50 3.37 11.62
N ALA A 253 -2.73 2.63 10.53
CA ALA A 253 -2.42 1.20 10.45
C ALA A 253 -0.93 0.89 10.71
N ASP A 254 0.00 1.70 10.19
CA ASP A 254 1.44 1.52 10.42
C ASP A 254 1.85 1.74 11.89
N VAL A 255 1.31 2.77 12.54
CA VAL A 255 1.55 3.04 13.98
C VAL A 255 0.97 1.91 14.83
N LEU A 256 -0.27 1.50 14.56
CA LEU A 256 -0.92 0.39 15.26
C LEU A 256 -0.15 -0.93 15.04
N ALA A 257 0.36 -1.18 13.84
CA ALA A 257 1.20 -2.34 13.55
C ALA A 257 2.50 -2.33 14.35
N ALA A 258 3.13 -1.16 14.52
CA ALA A 258 4.34 -1.01 15.31
C ALA A 258 4.08 -1.22 16.81
N ASP A 259 2.97 -0.70 17.33
CA ASP A 259 2.55 -0.95 18.71
C ASP A 259 2.21 -2.45 18.93
N ALA A 260 1.57 -3.11 17.97
CA ALA A 260 1.31 -4.55 18.00
C ALA A 260 2.60 -5.39 17.92
N ALA A 261 3.61 -4.95 17.15
CA ALA A 261 4.92 -5.59 17.09
C ALA A 261 5.64 -5.57 18.44
N ILE A 262 5.54 -4.46 19.18
CA ILE A 262 6.07 -4.38 20.56
C ILE A 262 5.40 -5.44 21.44
N GLU A 263 4.07 -5.58 21.36
CA GLU A 263 3.35 -6.56 22.18
C GLU A 263 3.70 -8.01 21.79
N ALA A 264 3.85 -8.31 20.50
CA ALA A 264 4.30 -9.61 20.03
C ALA A 264 5.68 -9.99 20.61
N VAL A 265 6.62 -9.04 20.63
CA VAL A 265 7.95 -9.26 21.24
C VAL A 265 7.87 -9.39 22.76
N ARG A 266 6.99 -8.65 23.45
CA ARG A 266 6.79 -8.80 24.90
C ARG A 266 6.26 -10.19 25.27
N GLU A 267 5.29 -10.71 24.53
CA GLU A 267 4.77 -12.07 24.77
C GLU A 267 5.81 -13.14 24.43
N LYS A 268 6.59 -12.93 23.36
CA LYS A 268 7.76 -13.77 23.04
C LYS A 268 8.77 -13.79 24.19
N ARG A 269 9.05 -12.63 24.80
CA ARG A 269 9.96 -12.50 25.95
C ARG A 269 9.46 -13.27 27.16
N ARG A 270 8.17 -13.18 27.48
CA ARG A 270 7.53 -13.94 28.58
C ARG A 270 7.66 -15.45 28.37
N LEU A 271 7.43 -15.94 27.15
CA LEU A 271 7.59 -17.36 26.83
C LEU A 271 9.05 -17.81 26.99
N ASN A 272 10.01 -17.06 26.44
CA ASN A 272 11.43 -17.42 26.50
C ASN A 272 12.00 -17.41 27.93
N GLY A 273 11.43 -16.64 28.84
CA GLY A 273 11.79 -16.66 30.27
C GLY A 273 11.42 -17.96 31.00
N LEU A 274 10.46 -18.73 30.47
CA LEU A 274 9.98 -19.98 31.07
C LEU A 274 10.38 -21.24 30.28
N ASN A 275 10.88 -21.08 29.05
CA ASN A 275 11.15 -22.17 28.10
C ASN A 275 12.31 -23.11 28.53
N TRP A 276 13.07 -22.76 29.57
CA TRP A 276 14.08 -23.65 30.14
C TRP A 276 13.44 -24.79 30.97
N LEU A 277 12.21 -24.61 31.45
CA LEU A 277 11.43 -25.64 32.14
C LEU A 277 10.73 -26.52 31.11
N ALA A 278 11.33 -27.69 30.82
CA ALA A 278 10.74 -28.69 29.92
C ALA A 278 10.32 -29.96 30.70
N PRO A 279 9.33 -29.90 31.61
CA PRO A 279 8.89 -31.07 32.34
C PRO A 279 8.13 -32.05 31.44
N ALA A 280 8.35 -33.35 31.67
CA ALA A 280 7.61 -34.44 31.07
C ALA A 280 7.29 -35.52 32.11
N ALA A 281 6.09 -36.09 32.03
CA ALA A 281 5.72 -37.27 32.81
C ALA A 281 6.00 -38.52 32.00
N ILE A 282 6.62 -39.53 32.60
CA ILE A 282 6.96 -40.80 31.96
C ILE A 282 6.20 -41.92 32.68
N ALA A 283 5.44 -42.69 31.93
CA ALA A 283 4.89 -43.96 32.38
C ALA A 283 5.73 -45.08 31.75
N ASP A 284 6.61 -45.68 32.54
CA ASP A 284 7.52 -46.73 32.09
C ASP A 284 7.06 -48.10 32.59
N ALA A 285 7.19 -49.14 31.78
CA ALA A 285 6.96 -50.50 32.22
C ALA A 285 7.94 -51.49 31.60
N THR A 286 8.42 -52.40 32.44
CA THR A 286 9.38 -53.44 32.06
C THR A 286 8.75 -54.82 32.27
N SER A 287 9.05 -55.76 31.38
CA SER A 287 8.64 -57.16 31.58
C SER A 287 9.40 -57.78 32.76
N GLY A 288 8.68 -58.18 33.81
CA GLY A 288 9.26 -58.88 34.95
C GLY A 288 9.61 -60.35 34.63
N GLN A 289 10.55 -60.92 35.39
CA GLN A 289 11.00 -62.31 35.18
C GLN A 289 9.98 -63.37 35.66
N THR A 290 9.00 -63.01 36.51
CA THR A 290 8.09 -63.98 37.14
C THR A 290 6.60 -63.61 37.09
N ASN A 291 6.17 -62.35 37.20
CA ASN A 291 4.74 -61.98 37.37
C ASN A 291 4.28 -60.71 36.61
N GLY A 292 4.52 -60.61 35.30
CA GLY A 292 3.93 -59.56 34.45
C GLY A 292 4.72 -58.25 34.38
N HIS A 293 4.05 -57.16 33.95
CA HIS A 293 4.66 -55.85 33.75
C HIS A 293 4.68 -55.03 35.05
N VAL A 294 5.80 -54.38 35.35
CA VAL A 294 5.92 -53.44 36.49
C VAL A 294 5.86 -52.01 35.98
N LEU A 295 4.83 -51.25 36.36
CA LEU A 295 4.68 -49.84 36.04
C LEU A 295 5.51 -48.97 37.00
N ALA A 296 6.30 -48.05 36.45
CA ALA A 296 7.11 -47.07 37.16
C ALA A 296 6.82 -45.66 36.61
N PRO A 297 6.06 -44.82 37.34
CA PRO A 297 5.91 -43.42 36.98
C PRO A 297 7.20 -42.65 37.29
N ALA A 298 7.58 -41.74 36.40
CA ALA A 298 8.73 -40.85 36.57
C ALA A 298 8.41 -39.45 36.02
N ILE A 299 9.20 -38.45 36.45
CA ILE A 299 9.17 -37.11 35.89
C ILE A 299 10.56 -36.81 35.34
N ARG A 300 10.62 -36.30 34.12
CA ARG A 300 11.83 -35.79 33.49
C ARG A 300 11.74 -34.27 33.45
N PHE A 301 12.83 -33.59 33.74
CA PHE A 301 12.96 -32.16 33.53
C PHE A 301 14.41 -31.84 33.16
N ASN A 302 14.61 -30.75 32.44
CA ASN A 302 15.95 -30.26 32.14
C ASN A 302 16.45 -29.42 33.32
N LEU A 303 17.64 -29.72 33.83
CA LEU A 303 18.33 -28.88 34.82
C LEU A 303 19.35 -28.01 34.10
N PRO A 304 19.09 -26.70 33.91
CA PRO A 304 19.98 -25.84 33.12
C PRO A 304 21.20 -25.42 33.94
N ILE A 305 22.27 -26.22 33.90
CA ILE A 305 23.54 -25.87 34.58
C ILE A 305 24.37 -24.94 33.68
N PHE A 306 24.64 -25.37 32.44
CA PHE A 306 25.53 -24.65 31.52
C PHE A 306 24.79 -23.63 30.62
N ASN A 307 23.55 -23.93 30.25
CA ASN A 307 22.72 -23.07 29.41
C ASN A 307 21.37 -22.84 30.10
N GLN A 308 21.21 -21.64 30.66
CA GLN A 308 20.01 -21.18 31.34
C GLN A 308 19.11 -20.33 30.42
N ASN A 309 19.30 -20.46 29.11
CA ASN A 309 18.62 -19.69 28.08
C ASN A 309 18.96 -18.19 28.10
N GLN A 310 20.05 -17.78 28.77
CA GLN A 310 20.40 -16.37 28.97
C GLN A 310 20.65 -15.61 27.65
N ALA A 311 21.31 -16.24 26.68
CA ALA A 311 21.59 -15.63 25.38
C ALA A 311 20.32 -15.41 24.55
N GLN A 312 19.36 -16.33 24.65
CA GLN A 312 18.07 -16.20 23.96
C GLN A 312 17.20 -15.11 24.60
N VAL A 313 17.26 -14.98 25.93
CA VAL A 313 16.60 -13.89 26.65
C VAL A 313 17.22 -12.55 26.26
N GLU A 314 18.55 -12.43 26.27
CA GLU A 314 19.27 -11.22 25.86
C GLU A 314 18.95 -10.84 24.41
N ARG A 315 18.87 -11.82 23.50
CA ARG A 315 18.42 -11.60 22.12
C ARG A 315 17.01 -11.02 22.07
N VAL A 316 16.05 -11.58 22.80
CA VAL A 316 14.66 -11.09 22.76
C VAL A 316 14.53 -9.73 23.45
N ASP A 317 15.32 -9.45 24.48
CA ASP A 317 15.39 -8.11 25.10
C ASP A 317 15.96 -7.09 24.10
N ALA A 318 16.96 -7.45 23.29
CA ALA A 318 17.45 -6.61 22.21
C ALA A 318 16.42 -6.43 21.07
N GLU A 319 15.68 -7.48 20.71
CA GLU A 319 14.54 -7.40 19.78
C GLU A 319 13.45 -6.45 20.30
N LEU A 320 13.21 -6.41 21.62
CA LEU A 320 12.25 -5.49 22.24
C LEU A 320 12.72 -4.03 22.15
N VAL A 321 14.00 -3.76 22.47
CA VAL A 321 14.58 -2.42 22.32
C VAL A 321 14.51 -1.96 20.86
N LYS A 322 14.81 -2.86 19.91
CA LYS A 322 14.67 -2.58 18.49
C LYS A 322 13.22 -2.22 18.13
N ALA A 323 12.24 -3.01 18.55
CA ALA A 323 10.82 -2.76 18.26
C ALA A 323 10.33 -1.41 18.84
N LEU A 324 10.83 -1.01 20.02
CA LEU A 324 10.53 0.29 20.61
C LEU A 324 11.04 1.45 19.74
N HIS A 325 12.28 1.38 19.28
CA HIS A 325 12.85 2.41 18.39
C HIS A 325 12.20 2.42 17.01
N GLU A 326 11.85 1.26 16.45
CA GLU A 326 11.11 1.18 15.18
C GLU A 326 9.71 1.79 15.30
N ALA A 327 9.03 1.62 16.43
CA ALA A 327 7.74 2.27 16.70
C ALA A 327 7.87 3.78 16.84
N GLU A 328 8.91 4.28 17.51
CA GLU A 328 9.20 5.72 17.60
C GLU A 328 9.49 6.31 16.21
N ALA A 329 10.33 5.66 15.42
CA ALA A 329 10.62 6.06 14.05
C ALA A 329 9.35 6.06 13.17
N THR A 330 8.46 5.08 13.36
CA THR A 330 7.17 5.00 12.64
C THR A 330 6.26 6.15 13.02
N LYS A 331 6.18 6.53 14.31
CA LYS A 331 5.38 7.69 14.77
C LYS A 331 5.92 9.01 14.22
N LEU A 332 7.26 9.19 14.19
CA LEU A 332 7.89 10.35 13.57
C LEU A 332 7.60 10.41 12.07
N LYS A 333 7.74 9.28 11.36
CA LYS A 333 7.42 9.18 9.93
C LYS A 333 5.95 9.46 9.65
N ALA A 334 5.02 8.95 10.45
CA ALA A 334 3.59 9.21 10.31
C ALA A 334 3.26 10.71 10.42
N SER A 335 3.87 11.40 11.39
CA SER A 335 3.74 12.85 11.55
C SER A 335 4.31 13.63 10.35
N LEU A 336 5.46 13.19 9.82
CA LEU A 336 6.07 13.77 8.62
C LEU A 336 5.19 13.55 7.38
N ASP A 337 4.72 12.32 7.15
CA ASP A 337 3.87 11.96 6.02
C ASP A 337 2.62 12.85 5.97
N ILE A 338 1.92 13.05 7.09
CA ILE A 338 0.73 13.91 7.16
C ILE A 338 1.08 15.35 6.78
N GLN A 339 2.20 15.88 7.30
CA GLN A 339 2.63 17.25 7.01
C GLN A 339 2.97 17.45 5.53
N VAL A 340 3.78 16.55 4.99
CA VAL A 340 4.22 16.63 3.60
C VAL A 340 3.04 16.44 2.65
N SER A 341 2.16 15.47 2.90
CA SER A 341 0.97 15.24 2.08
C SER A 341 0.04 16.45 2.11
N HIS A 342 -0.21 17.04 3.28
CA HIS A 342 -1.05 18.23 3.41
C HIS A 342 -0.45 19.44 2.66
N LEU A 343 0.85 19.72 2.83
CA LEU A 343 1.52 20.83 2.15
C LEU A 343 1.55 20.65 0.63
N LYS A 344 1.79 19.43 0.13
CA LYS A 344 1.71 19.11 -1.29
C LYS A 344 0.31 19.34 -1.83
N TYR A 345 -0.71 18.83 -1.14
CA TYR A 345 -2.11 19.00 -1.52
C TYR A 345 -2.51 20.48 -1.56
N GLN A 346 -2.13 21.27 -0.54
CA GLN A 346 -2.39 22.70 -0.49
C GLN A 346 -1.72 23.44 -1.67
N ARG A 347 -0.45 23.14 -1.96
CA ARG A 347 0.28 23.70 -3.11
C ARG A 347 -0.45 23.39 -4.42
N ASP A 348 -0.79 22.13 -4.66
CA ASP A 348 -1.42 21.70 -5.91
C ASP A 348 -2.79 22.34 -6.08
N CYS A 349 -3.55 22.51 -4.99
CA CYS A 349 -4.82 23.22 -4.99
C CYS A 349 -4.69 24.71 -5.28
N GLN A 350 -3.70 25.40 -4.68
CA GLN A 350 -3.44 26.80 -4.97
C GLN A 350 -3.04 27.01 -6.43
N GLU A 351 -2.17 26.14 -6.95
CA GLU A 351 -1.77 26.19 -8.35
C GLU A 351 -2.96 25.93 -9.28
N TRP A 352 -3.80 24.95 -8.97
CA TRP A 352 -5.00 24.63 -9.76
C TRP A 352 -5.95 25.81 -9.82
N GLN A 353 -6.22 26.44 -8.67
CA GLN A 353 -7.06 27.63 -8.59
C GLN A 353 -6.48 28.80 -9.39
N GLN A 354 -5.17 29.06 -9.28
CA GLN A 354 -4.51 30.14 -10.03
C GLN A 354 -4.52 29.88 -11.54
N LEU A 355 -4.28 28.62 -11.94
CA LEU A 355 -4.27 28.20 -13.34
C LEU A 355 -5.65 28.38 -13.97
N GLN A 356 -6.71 27.90 -13.31
CA GLN A 356 -8.08 27.95 -13.80
C GLN A 356 -8.70 29.35 -13.75
N ALA A 357 -8.50 30.08 -12.65
CA ALA A 357 -9.17 31.37 -12.44
C ALA A 357 -8.49 32.54 -13.18
N ALA A 358 -7.16 32.48 -13.38
CA ALA A 358 -6.40 33.60 -13.90
C ALA A 358 -5.57 33.24 -15.14
N LEU A 359 -4.69 32.24 -15.07
CA LEU A 359 -3.69 32.02 -16.13
C LEU A 359 -4.32 31.56 -17.45
N LEU A 360 -5.20 30.56 -17.43
CA LEU A 360 -5.86 30.06 -18.64
C LEU A 360 -6.77 31.13 -19.28
N PRO A 361 -7.70 31.80 -18.56
CA PRO A 361 -8.52 32.86 -19.15
C PRO A 361 -7.69 34.04 -19.69
N ASN A 362 -6.64 34.46 -18.98
CA ASN A 362 -5.77 35.54 -19.46
C ASN A 362 -5.00 35.12 -20.71
N SER A 363 -4.52 33.87 -20.78
CA SER A 363 -3.82 33.38 -21.96
C SER A 363 -4.71 33.32 -23.20
N VAL A 364 -6.00 33.02 -23.05
CA VAL A 364 -6.97 33.06 -24.15
C VAL A 364 -7.16 34.50 -24.65
N LYS A 365 -7.29 35.47 -23.73
CA LYS A 365 -7.35 36.90 -24.09
C LYS A 365 -6.09 37.36 -24.82
N VAL A 366 -4.91 37.01 -24.32
CA VAL A 366 -3.62 37.37 -24.93
C VAL A 366 -3.50 36.82 -26.36
N ILE A 367 -3.96 35.59 -26.62
CA ILE A 367 -3.99 35.07 -28.00
C ILE A 367 -4.91 35.91 -28.87
N HIS A 368 -6.14 36.18 -28.41
CA HIS A 368 -7.11 36.96 -29.17
C HIS A 368 -6.63 38.38 -29.49
N ASP A 369 -6.03 39.06 -28.51
CA ASP A 369 -5.47 40.39 -28.67
C ASP A 369 -4.26 40.37 -29.63
N ALA A 370 -3.41 39.34 -29.54
CA ALA A 370 -2.28 39.17 -30.46
C ALA A 370 -2.76 38.91 -31.90
N GLU A 371 -3.78 38.07 -32.10
CA GLU A 371 -4.37 37.83 -33.42
C GLU A 371 -4.94 39.11 -34.02
N THR A 372 -5.64 39.92 -33.22
CA THR A 372 -6.22 41.20 -33.66
C THR A 372 -5.13 42.22 -34.01
N ALA A 373 -4.14 42.39 -33.14
CA ALA A 373 -3.01 43.29 -33.38
C ALA A 373 -2.21 42.88 -34.64
N TYR A 374 -2.07 41.57 -34.89
CA TYR A 374 -1.45 41.08 -36.12
C TYR A 374 -2.29 41.42 -37.36
N GLN A 375 -3.61 41.22 -37.32
CA GLN A 375 -4.51 41.56 -38.42
C GLN A 375 -4.47 43.06 -38.77
N ASN A 376 -4.28 43.92 -37.76
CA ASN A 376 -4.12 45.37 -37.93
C ASN A 376 -2.71 45.79 -38.38
N GLY A 377 -1.75 44.87 -38.46
CA GLY A 377 -0.35 45.15 -38.79
C GLY A 377 0.46 45.80 -37.66
N GLU A 378 -0.05 45.77 -36.42
CA GLU A 378 0.57 46.38 -35.24
C GLU A 378 1.72 45.53 -34.67
N ILE A 379 1.67 44.21 -34.84
CA ILE A 379 2.71 43.28 -34.42
C ILE A 379 3.10 42.31 -35.53
N ALA A 380 4.32 41.76 -35.45
CA ALA A 380 4.73 40.64 -36.28
C ALA A 380 3.99 39.35 -35.87
N TYR A 381 3.78 38.45 -36.84
CA TYR A 381 3.12 37.15 -36.60
C TYR A 381 3.84 36.28 -35.55
N LEU A 382 5.14 36.48 -35.36
CA LEU A 382 5.91 35.85 -34.30
C LEU A 382 5.29 36.07 -32.90
N GLY A 383 4.68 37.22 -32.65
CA GLY A 383 3.98 37.50 -31.39
C GLY A 383 2.73 36.63 -31.17
N VAL A 384 2.02 36.27 -32.25
CA VAL A 384 0.89 35.33 -32.21
C VAL A 384 1.38 33.90 -31.94
N LEU A 385 2.49 33.51 -32.56
CA LEU A 385 3.14 32.22 -32.31
C LEU A 385 3.59 32.09 -30.84
N GLU A 386 4.26 33.10 -30.30
CA GLU A 386 4.71 33.08 -28.90
C GLU A 386 3.52 32.97 -27.92
N SER A 387 2.44 33.69 -28.19
CA SER A 387 1.21 33.65 -27.38
C SER A 387 0.53 32.27 -27.45
N SER A 388 0.45 31.68 -28.64
CA SER A 388 -0.09 30.34 -28.86
C SER A 388 0.73 29.28 -28.14
N ARG A 389 2.06 29.36 -28.20
CA ARG A 389 2.98 28.45 -27.50
C ARG A 389 2.79 28.52 -25.98
N LYS A 390 2.68 29.73 -25.41
CA LYS A 390 2.44 29.91 -23.96
C LYS A 390 1.12 29.26 -23.52
N TYR A 391 0.04 29.41 -24.30
CA TYR A 391 -1.23 28.76 -24.02
C TYR A 391 -1.15 27.23 -24.07
N LEU A 392 -0.49 26.68 -25.10
CA LEU A 392 -0.30 25.23 -25.21
C LEU A 392 0.48 24.67 -24.02
N ASN A 393 1.53 25.36 -23.58
CA ASN A 393 2.27 25.00 -22.37
C ASN A 393 1.40 25.04 -21.10
N LEU A 394 0.50 26.02 -20.97
CA LEU A 394 -0.45 26.08 -19.85
C LEU A 394 -1.45 24.91 -19.89
N ARG A 395 -1.93 24.50 -21.08
CA ARG A 395 -2.81 23.33 -21.23
C ARG A 395 -2.10 22.01 -20.91
N LEU A 396 -0.83 21.90 -21.25
CA LEU A 396 0.01 20.76 -20.84
C LEU A 396 0.22 20.76 -19.31
N ARG A 397 0.46 21.93 -18.71
CA ARG A 397 0.58 22.05 -17.25
C ARG A 397 -0.72 21.70 -16.54
N GLU A 398 -1.86 22.14 -17.06
CA GLU A 398 -3.19 21.77 -16.56
C GLU A 398 -3.37 20.26 -16.55
N THR A 399 -3.01 19.60 -17.66
CA THR A 399 -3.10 18.14 -17.80
C THR A 399 -2.25 17.43 -16.74
N GLN A 400 -1.00 17.87 -16.54
CA GLN A 400 -0.13 17.31 -15.50
C GLN A 400 -0.66 17.57 -14.08
N LEU A 401 -1.17 18.77 -13.83
CA LEU A 401 -1.64 19.17 -12.50
C LEU A 401 -2.84 18.33 -12.04
N LYS A 402 -3.66 17.82 -12.98
CA LYS A 402 -4.72 16.84 -12.64
C LYS A 402 -4.15 15.58 -11.97
N ALA A 403 -3.06 15.01 -12.50
CA ALA A 403 -2.41 13.84 -11.91
C ALA A 403 -1.76 14.19 -10.57
N ASP A 404 -1.08 15.34 -10.50
CA ASP A 404 -0.43 15.82 -9.28
C ASP A 404 -1.46 15.97 -8.13
N MET A 405 -2.64 16.54 -8.41
CA MET A 405 -3.74 16.67 -7.46
C MET A 405 -4.31 15.33 -7.00
N ILE A 406 -4.53 14.37 -7.91
CA ILE A 406 -5.01 13.04 -7.54
C ILE A 406 -3.99 12.33 -6.65
N LEU A 407 -2.69 12.45 -6.97
CA LEU A 407 -1.62 11.86 -6.20
C LEU A 407 -1.52 12.48 -4.80
N SER A 408 -1.47 13.81 -4.70
CA SER A 408 -1.34 14.48 -3.40
C SER A 408 -2.56 14.25 -2.50
N TRP A 409 -3.76 14.18 -3.09
CA TRP A 409 -4.96 13.76 -2.38
C TRP A 409 -4.92 12.29 -1.94
N SER A 410 -4.47 11.38 -2.80
CA SER A 410 -4.31 9.96 -2.45
C SER A 410 -3.29 9.75 -1.34
N ASP A 411 -2.19 10.49 -1.35
CA ASP A 411 -1.18 10.51 -0.29
C ASP A 411 -1.75 11.06 1.02
N LEU A 412 -2.59 12.11 0.95
CA LEU A 412 -3.28 12.67 2.11
C LEU A 412 -4.26 11.66 2.72
N MET A 413 -5.13 11.06 1.90
CA MET A 413 -6.08 10.02 2.33
C MET A 413 -5.38 8.81 2.95
N ARG A 414 -4.29 8.33 2.34
CA ARG A 414 -3.48 7.23 2.91
C ARG A 414 -2.96 7.63 4.30
N SER A 415 -2.46 8.85 4.43
CA SER A 415 -1.87 9.35 5.67
C SER A 415 -2.87 9.58 6.81
N THR A 416 -4.16 9.71 6.48
CA THR A 416 -5.28 9.96 7.41
C THR A 416 -6.20 8.74 7.58
N SER A 417 -5.89 7.61 6.94
CA SER A 417 -6.68 6.38 7.02
C SER A 417 -6.74 5.82 8.46
N ILE A 418 -7.92 5.35 8.86
CA ILE A 418 -8.23 4.85 10.21
C ILE A 418 -8.83 3.44 10.11
N PRO A 419 -8.19 2.39 10.67
CA PRO A 419 -8.79 1.07 10.83
C PRO A 419 -10.02 1.13 11.74
N GLN A 420 -11.20 1.08 11.14
CA GLN A 420 -12.44 0.76 11.85
C GLN A 420 -12.54 -0.75 12.08
N ASN A 421 -13.17 -1.15 13.19
CA ASN A 421 -13.49 -2.53 13.59
C ASN A 421 -12.33 -3.44 14.05
N LEU A 422 -11.10 -2.94 14.21
CA LEU A 422 -9.98 -3.73 14.77
C LEU A 422 -9.68 -3.45 16.24
N THR A 423 -10.31 -2.42 16.83
CA THR A 423 -10.12 -2.01 18.22
C THR A 423 -11.14 -2.62 19.20
N THR A 424 -12.00 -3.55 18.77
CA THR A 424 -12.99 -4.14 19.68
C THR A 424 -12.41 -5.31 20.48
N ASN A 425 -12.44 -5.11 21.80
CA ASN A 425 -12.29 -6.08 22.91
C ASN A 425 -10.90 -6.22 23.54
N HIS A 426 -10.48 -5.17 24.23
CA HIS A 426 -9.71 -5.31 25.47
C HIS A 426 -10.52 -4.78 26.66
N HIS A 427 -11.40 -5.65 27.18
CA HIS A 427 -11.87 -5.61 28.56
C HIS A 427 -11.82 -7.01 29.15
#